data_AF-A0A316E4I3-F1
#
_entry.id   AF-A0A316E4I3-F1
#
_cell.length_a   1.000
_cell.length_b   1.000
_cell.length_c   1.000
_cell.angle_alpha   90.00
_cell.angle_beta   90.00
_cell.angle_gamma   90.00
#
_symmetry.space_group_name_H-M   'P 1'
#
loop_
_entity.id
_entity.type
_entity.pdbx_description
1 polymer ?
#
loop_
_entity_poly.entity_id
_entity_poly.type
_entity_poly.pdbx_seq_one_letter_code
_entity_poly.pdbx_strand_id
1 'polypeptide(L)'
;MLYKNLSSDRNEYEECFNELFTPLCLFAYSYVRDGQLSKDIVQDVFMVIWKKKIFLKPEVVLKSYLYTSVKNKSLDYLKSKYHKTNCKLVNGNLEALGTNDFFLREMVVSEVSEIVRSAVKTLPPKCKKVIELSLGELSNKAIAEELSISLNTVKTQKRLAYKKLRPLLKEHFIFILPFL
;
A
#
# COMPACT_ATOMS: atom_id res chain seq x y z
N MET A 1 36.13 15.27 3.04
CA MET A 1 35.58 14.02 2.48
C MET A 1 34.42 13.46 3.29
N LEU A 2 34.43 13.50 4.64
CA LEU A 2 33.32 13.02 5.49
C LEU A 2 31.95 13.69 5.23
N TYR A 3 31.91 15.02 5.01
CA TYR A 3 30.66 15.74 4.75
C TYR A 3 29.96 15.36 3.43
N LYS A 4 30.72 14.92 2.41
CA LYS A 4 30.17 14.57 1.09
C LYS A 4 29.48 13.21 1.09
N ASN A 5 29.94 12.29 1.94
CA ASN A 5 29.34 10.96 2.10
C ASN A 5 28.04 11.03 2.93
N LEU A 6 28.00 11.88 3.97
CA LEU A 6 26.79 12.08 4.77
C LEU A 6 25.63 12.69 3.98
N SER A 7 25.92 13.55 2.98
CA SER A 7 24.90 14.08 2.08
C SER A 7 24.39 13.05 1.07
N SER A 8 25.26 12.19 0.53
CA SER A 8 24.85 11.13 -0.41
C SER A 8 23.96 10.09 0.29
N ASP A 9 24.40 9.61 1.45
CA ASP A 9 23.66 8.65 2.25
C ASP A 9 22.26 9.16 2.63
N ARG A 10 22.14 10.47 2.93
CA ARG A 10 20.86 11.08 3.26
C ARG A 10 19.93 11.08 2.05
N ASN A 11 20.42 11.45 0.87
CA ASN A 11 19.62 11.49 -0.34
C ASN A 11 19.13 10.08 -0.73
N GLU A 12 20.02 9.09 -0.69
CA GLU A 12 19.68 7.70 -1.01
C GLU A 12 18.66 7.12 -0.02
N TYR A 13 18.77 7.47 1.27
CA TYR A 13 17.76 7.11 2.26
C TYR A 13 16.42 7.81 2.01
N GLU A 14 16.44 9.09 1.67
CA GLU A 14 15.24 9.88 1.42
C GLU A 14 14.50 9.39 0.17
N GLU A 15 15.22 9.04 -0.90
CA GLU A 15 14.65 8.40 -2.08
C GLU A 15 13.97 7.07 -1.73
N CYS A 16 14.69 6.19 -1.01
CA CYS A 16 14.16 4.92 -0.51
C CYS A 16 12.91 5.11 0.37
N PHE A 17 12.93 6.09 1.27
CA PHE A 17 11.80 6.41 2.13
C PHE A 17 10.60 6.89 1.32
N ASN A 18 10.79 7.85 0.42
CA ASN A 18 9.73 8.43 -0.39
C ASN A 18 9.08 7.39 -1.32
N GLU A 19 9.87 6.47 -1.86
CA GLU A 19 9.37 5.39 -2.72
C GLU A 19 8.60 4.33 -1.91
N LEU A 20 9.14 3.85 -0.80
CA LEU A 20 8.67 2.61 -0.16
C LEU A 20 7.81 2.83 1.08
N PHE A 21 7.79 4.02 1.67
CA PHE A 21 7.03 4.26 2.90
C PHE A 21 5.53 4.02 2.72
N THR A 22 4.93 4.55 1.65
CA THR A 22 3.48 4.39 1.42
C THR A 22 3.10 2.94 1.11
N PRO A 23 3.75 2.25 0.16
CA PRO A 23 3.50 0.82 -0.08
C PRO A 23 3.65 -0.03 1.18
N LEU A 24 4.70 0.19 1.98
CA LEU A 24 4.92 -0.57 3.22
C LEU A 24 3.84 -0.27 4.28
N CYS A 25 3.30 0.94 4.34
CA CYS A 25 2.19 1.26 5.23
C CYS A 25 0.90 0.55 4.81
N LEU A 26 0.59 0.50 3.50
CA LEU A 26 -0.55 -0.26 2.97
C LEU A 26 -0.38 -1.75 3.25
N PHE A 27 0.84 -2.26 3.08
CA PHE A 27 1.19 -3.62 3.40
C PHE A 27 1.03 -3.93 4.90
N ALA A 28 1.53 -3.08 5.79
CA ALA A 28 1.33 -3.24 7.24
C ALA A 28 -0.16 -3.23 7.62
N TYR A 29 -0.95 -2.36 6.97
CA TYR A 29 -2.38 -2.24 7.21
C TYR A 29 -3.15 -3.52 6.89
N SER A 30 -2.74 -4.30 5.89
CA SER A 30 -3.39 -5.58 5.57
C SER A 30 -3.33 -6.57 6.74
N TYR A 31 -2.31 -6.46 7.60
CA TYR A 31 -2.17 -7.22 8.84
C TYR A 31 -2.91 -6.57 10.00
N VAL A 32 -2.60 -5.31 10.33
CA VAL A 32 -2.99 -4.72 11.63
C VAL A 32 -4.31 -3.97 11.59
N ARG A 33 -4.82 -3.63 10.39
CA ARG A 33 -6.09 -2.91 10.16
C ARG A 33 -6.22 -1.60 10.95
N ASP A 34 -5.08 -0.94 11.19
CA ASP A 34 -4.97 0.32 11.91
C ASP A 34 -3.95 1.21 11.18
N GLY A 35 -4.42 2.35 10.67
CA GLY A 35 -3.60 3.24 9.84
C GLY A 35 -2.48 3.96 10.60
N GLN A 36 -2.68 4.28 11.88
CA GLN A 36 -1.64 4.93 12.68
C GLN A 36 -0.56 3.93 13.05
N LEU A 37 -0.97 2.76 13.55
CA LEU A 37 -0.05 1.70 13.90
C LEU A 37 0.76 1.20 12.69
N SER A 38 0.13 1.16 11.50
CA SER A 38 0.84 0.82 10.27
C SER A 38 2.00 1.76 9.98
N LYS A 39 1.79 3.08 10.16
CA LYS A 39 2.85 4.08 9.98
C LYS A 39 3.94 3.92 11.03
N ASP A 40 3.57 3.71 12.30
CA ASP A 40 4.53 3.55 13.39
C ASP A 40 5.43 2.33 13.18
N ILE A 41 4.85 1.19 12.78
CA ILE A 41 5.60 -0.03 12.43
C ILE A 41 6.61 0.24 11.31
N VAL A 42 6.19 0.94 10.25
CA VAL A 42 7.04 1.21 9.09
C VAL A 42 8.15 2.20 9.45
N GLN A 43 7.84 3.26 10.20
CA GLN A 43 8.84 4.21 10.71
C GLN A 43 9.92 3.49 11.52
N ASP A 44 9.52 2.61 12.43
CA ASP A 44 10.42 1.76 13.21
C ASP A 44 11.38 0.94 12.33
N VAL A 45 10.87 0.34 11.25
CA VAL A 45 11.69 -0.40 10.28
C VAL A 45 12.66 0.53 9.59
N PHE A 46 12.21 1.70 9.12
CA PHE A 46 13.07 2.69 8.48
C PHE A 46 14.17 3.23 9.38
N MET A 47 13.93 3.32 10.69
CA MET A 47 14.97 3.66 11.67
C MET A 47 16.07 2.60 11.73
N VAL A 48 15.71 1.31 11.62
CA VAL A 48 16.68 0.22 11.54
C VAL A 48 17.45 0.26 10.22
N ILE A 49 16.76 0.50 9.11
CA ILE A 49 17.36 0.64 7.77
C ILE A 49 18.42 1.74 7.75
N TRP A 50 18.11 2.90 8.31
CA TRP A 50 19.05 4.02 8.42
C TRP A 50 20.29 3.64 9.24
N LYS A 51 20.07 3.11 10.45
CA LYS A 51 21.16 2.73 11.38
C LYS A 51 22.09 1.68 10.79
N LYS A 52 21.54 0.69 10.08
CA LYS A 52 22.30 -0.41 9.49
C LYS A 52 22.74 -0.15 8.04
N LYS A 53 22.45 1.04 7.49
CA LYS A 53 22.76 1.42 6.11
C LYS A 53 22.27 0.39 5.07
N ILE A 54 21.11 -0.23 5.34
CA ILE A 54 20.54 -1.27 4.46
C ILE A 54 20.03 -0.65 3.15
N PHE A 55 19.70 0.65 3.15
CA PHE A 55 19.29 1.39 1.96
C PHE A 55 20.38 1.47 0.88
N LEU A 56 21.65 1.18 1.22
CA LEU A 56 22.77 1.09 0.27
C LEU A 56 22.84 -0.28 -0.43
N LYS A 57 21.99 -1.25 -0.06
CA LYS A 57 21.97 -2.58 -0.67
C LYS A 57 21.23 -2.55 -2.01
N PRO A 58 21.48 -3.53 -2.90
CA PRO A 58 20.71 -3.67 -4.13
C PRO A 58 19.21 -3.69 -3.86
N GLU A 59 18.43 -3.08 -4.74
CA GLU A 59 16.99 -2.85 -4.58
C GLU A 59 16.22 -4.12 -4.17
N VAL A 60 16.51 -5.26 -4.81
CA VAL A 60 15.87 -6.55 -4.52
C VAL A 60 16.10 -6.98 -3.07
N VAL A 61 17.32 -6.80 -2.55
CA VAL A 61 17.68 -7.16 -1.17
C VAL A 61 17.03 -6.21 -0.18
N LEU A 62 17.02 -4.91 -0.50
CA LEU A 62 16.40 -3.87 0.29
C LEU A 62 14.88 -4.09 0.43
N LYS A 63 14.17 -4.28 -0.70
CA LYS A 63 12.73 -4.55 -0.73
C LYS A 63 12.38 -5.82 0.04
N SER A 64 13.10 -6.92 -0.22
CA SER A 64 12.90 -8.18 0.50
C SER A 64 13.06 -8.01 2.02
N TYR A 65 14.10 -7.30 2.46
CA TYR A 65 14.32 -7.03 3.88
C TYR A 65 13.21 -6.16 4.49
N LEU A 66 12.80 -5.09 3.81
CA LEU A 66 11.77 -4.16 4.27
C LEU A 66 10.43 -4.87 4.47
N TYR A 67 9.93 -5.55 3.44
CA TYR A 67 8.65 -6.26 3.52
C TYR A 67 8.67 -7.37 4.58
N THR A 68 9.77 -8.12 4.68
CA THR A 68 9.93 -9.15 5.71
C THR A 68 9.93 -8.54 7.12
N SER A 69 10.64 -7.42 7.32
CA SER A 69 10.71 -6.74 8.61
C SER A 69 9.37 -6.16 9.03
N VAL A 70 8.62 -5.57 8.09
CA VAL A 70 7.27 -5.05 8.34
C VAL A 70 6.30 -6.19 8.66
N LYS A 71 6.30 -7.28 7.88
CA LYS A 71 5.49 -8.48 8.18
C LYS A 71 5.77 -8.97 9.60
N ASN A 72 7.03 -9.15 9.95
CA ASN A 72 7.41 -9.71 11.25
C ASN A 72 6.96 -8.80 12.40
N LYS A 73 7.23 -7.48 12.33
CA LYS A 73 6.75 -6.53 13.34
C LYS A 73 5.23 -6.50 13.46
N SER A 74 4.50 -6.54 12.35
CA SER A 74 3.04 -6.60 12.35
C SER A 74 2.50 -7.86 13.03
N LEU A 75 3.08 -9.03 12.70
CA LEU A 75 2.70 -10.29 13.33
C LEU A 75 3.06 -10.32 14.82
N ASP A 76 4.21 -9.79 15.21
CA ASP A 76 4.64 -9.71 16.61
C ASP A 76 3.73 -8.79 17.44
N TYR A 77 3.32 -7.65 16.87
CA TYR A 77 2.30 -6.80 17.48
C TYR A 77 0.99 -7.56 17.68
N LEU A 78 0.50 -8.25 16.65
CA LEU A 78 -0.76 -8.99 16.71
C LEU A 78 -0.71 -10.13 17.74
N LYS A 79 0.41 -10.86 17.82
CA LYS A 79 0.64 -11.88 18.86
C LYS A 79 0.63 -11.25 20.26
N SER A 80 1.32 -10.14 20.46
CA SER A 80 1.35 -9.44 21.75
C SER A 80 -0.05 -8.95 22.17
N LYS A 81 -0.82 -8.38 21.23
CA LYS A 81 -2.21 -7.96 21.45
C LYS A 81 -3.11 -9.14 21.78
N TYR A 82 -2.96 -10.25 21.07
CA TYR A 82 -3.70 -11.49 21.32
C TYR A 82 -3.49 -12.05 22.72
N HIS A 83 -2.23 -12.14 23.15
CA HIS A 83 -1.90 -12.64 24.50
C HIS A 83 -2.50 -11.79 25.61
N LYS A 84 -2.73 -10.49 25.37
CA LYS A 84 -3.37 -9.58 26.32
C LYS A 84 -4.89 -9.72 26.37
N THR A 85 -5.54 -10.21 25.31
CA THR A 85 -7.02 -10.23 25.19
C THR A 85 -7.66 -11.61 25.32
N ASN A 86 -6.90 -12.72 25.37
CA ASN A 86 -7.41 -14.10 25.52
C ASN A 86 -8.50 -14.53 24.50
N CYS A 87 -8.62 -13.85 23.36
CA CYS A 87 -9.67 -14.13 22.37
C CYS A 87 -9.28 -15.26 21.41
N LYS A 88 -9.64 -16.52 21.71
CA LYS A 88 -9.41 -17.71 20.86
C LYS A 88 -9.85 -17.60 19.38
N LEU A 89 -10.77 -16.68 19.05
CA LEU A 89 -11.26 -16.45 17.68
C LEU A 89 -10.19 -15.89 16.72
N VAL A 90 -9.06 -15.39 17.22
CA VAL A 90 -7.99 -14.80 16.40
C VAL A 90 -6.98 -15.83 15.88
N ASN A 91 -6.95 -17.05 16.44
CA ASN A 91 -5.95 -18.07 16.05
C ASN A 91 -6.02 -18.44 14.56
N GLY A 92 -7.22 -18.65 14.01
CA GLY A 92 -7.38 -18.99 12.59
C GLY A 92 -6.97 -17.85 11.65
N ASN A 93 -7.09 -16.60 12.11
CA ASN A 93 -6.69 -15.43 11.32
C ASN A 93 -5.18 -15.20 11.35
N LEU A 94 -4.52 -15.38 12.49
CA LEU A 94 -3.07 -15.17 12.63
C LEU A 94 -2.25 -16.17 11.79
N GLU A 95 -2.66 -17.44 11.74
CA GLU A 95 -2.00 -18.45 10.92
C GLU A 95 -2.13 -18.14 9.43
N ALA A 96 -3.34 -17.75 8.98
CA ALA A 96 -3.57 -17.34 7.60
C ALA A 96 -2.72 -16.12 7.19
N LEU A 97 -2.61 -15.11 8.07
CA LEU A 97 -1.76 -13.93 7.87
C LEU A 97 -0.26 -14.28 7.81
N GLY A 98 0.17 -15.34 8.50
CA GLY A 98 1.57 -15.78 8.53
C GLY A 98 2.06 -16.45 7.25
N THR A 99 1.15 -16.93 6.40
CA THR A 99 1.45 -17.71 5.20
C THR A 99 2.29 -16.94 4.18
N ASN A 100 3.03 -17.68 3.35
CA ASN A 100 3.79 -17.08 2.24
C ASN A 100 2.86 -16.57 1.12
N ASP A 101 1.73 -17.24 0.89
CA ASP A 101 0.72 -16.79 -0.08
C ASP A 101 0.15 -15.42 0.29
N PHE A 102 -0.28 -15.24 1.55
CA PHE A 102 -0.74 -13.94 2.05
C PHE A 102 0.34 -12.88 1.89
N PHE A 103 1.57 -13.19 2.30
CA PHE A 103 2.71 -12.27 2.19
C PHE A 103 2.95 -11.79 0.76
N LEU A 104 3.08 -12.72 -0.20
CA LEU A 104 3.36 -12.39 -1.60
C LEU A 104 2.20 -11.63 -2.24
N ARG A 105 0.95 -12.05 -1.98
CA ARG A 105 -0.24 -11.38 -2.49
C ARG A 105 -0.32 -9.94 -1.99
N GLU A 106 -0.23 -9.72 -0.68
CA GLU A 106 -0.37 -8.37 -0.13
C GLU A 106 0.81 -7.45 -0.49
N MET A 107 2.02 -8.01 -0.66
CA MET A 107 3.16 -7.25 -1.20
C MET A 107 2.83 -6.71 -2.59
N VAL A 108 2.42 -7.57 -3.51
CA VAL A 108 2.04 -7.18 -4.88
C VAL A 108 0.89 -6.18 -4.86
N VAL A 109 -0.14 -6.41 -4.05
CA VAL A 109 -1.27 -5.48 -3.92
C VAL A 109 -0.82 -4.11 -3.45
N SER A 110 0.08 -4.04 -2.47
CA SER A 110 0.58 -2.77 -1.93
C SER A 110 1.38 -1.96 -2.96
N GLU A 111 2.21 -2.64 -3.77
CA GLU A 111 3.00 -2.01 -4.82
C GLU A 111 2.12 -1.52 -5.97
N VAL A 112 1.19 -2.37 -6.44
CA VAL A 112 0.24 -2.02 -7.50
C VAL A 112 -0.69 -0.89 -7.08
N SER A 113 -1.12 -0.87 -5.81
CA SER A 113 -2.00 0.17 -5.28
C SER A 113 -1.39 1.57 -5.39
N GLU A 114 -0.09 1.72 -5.19
CA GLU A 114 0.57 3.02 -5.33
C GLU A 114 0.65 3.48 -6.79
N ILE A 115 0.90 2.54 -7.71
CA ILE A 115 0.87 2.80 -9.15
C ILE A 115 -0.53 3.26 -9.59
N VAL A 116 -1.58 2.54 -9.14
CA VAL A 116 -2.98 2.90 -9.40
C VAL A 116 -3.31 4.26 -8.82
N ARG A 117 -2.93 4.53 -7.56
CA ARG A 117 -3.17 5.82 -6.90
C ARG A 117 -2.51 6.97 -7.65
N SER A 118 -1.28 6.78 -8.11
CA SER A 118 -0.55 7.77 -8.92
C SER A 118 -1.20 7.99 -10.27
N ALA A 119 -1.66 6.93 -10.95
CA ALA A 119 -2.40 7.05 -12.20
C ALA A 119 -3.75 7.78 -12.01
N VAL A 120 -4.48 7.50 -10.92
CA VAL A 120 -5.74 8.17 -10.57
C VAL A 120 -5.55 9.67 -10.37
N LYS A 121 -4.41 10.13 -9.83
CA LYS A 121 -4.10 11.57 -9.69
C LYS A 121 -4.07 12.30 -11.05
N THR A 122 -3.83 11.61 -12.16
CA THR A 122 -3.79 12.20 -13.52
C THR A 122 -5.18 12.35 -14.15
N LEU A 123 -6.23 11.82 -13.53
CA LEU A 123 -7.59 11.88 -14.06
C LEU A 123 -8.16 13.30 -13.97
N PRO A 124 -9.03 13.70 -14.92
CA PRO A 124 -9.83 14.91 -14.79
C PRO A 124 -10.65 14.88 -13.47
N PRO A 125 -10.90 16.03 -12.82
CA PRO A 125 -11.48 16.10 -11.47
C PRO A 125 -12.77 15.28 -11.30
N LYS A 126 -13.68 15.32 -12.29
CA LYS A 126 -14.94 14.56 -12.25
C LYS A 126 -14.73 13.05 -12.31
N CYS A 127 -13.81 12.58 -13.17
CA CYS A 127 -13.44 11.17 -13.26
C CYS A 127 -12.74 10.71 -11.98
N LYS A 128 -11.79 11.51 -11.49
CA LYS A 128 -11.01 11.24 -10.28
C LYS A 128 -11.93 11.02 -9.08
N LYS A 129 -12.86 11.95 -8.82
CA LYS A 129 -13.77 11.86 -7.67
C LYS A 129 -14.64 10.60 -7.70
N VAL A 130 -15.15 10.23 -8.89
CA VAL A 130 -15.95 9.00 -9.06
C VAL A 130 -15.11 7.74 -8.80
N ILE A 131 -13.86 7.71 -9.25
CA ILE A 131 -12.96 6.57 -9.02
C ILE A 131 -12.55 6.49 -7.55
N GLU A 132 -12.22 7.60 -6.90
CA GLU A 132 -11.89 7.64 -5.47
C GLU A 132 -13.02 7.10 -4.58
N LEU A 133 -14.26 7.51 -4.84
CA LEU A 133 -15.43 6.98 -4.11
C LEU A 133 -15.64 5.49 -4.38
N SER A 134 -15.42 5.05 -5.62
CA SER A 134 -15.51 3.62 -5.96
C SER A 134 -14.42 2.78 -5.29
N LEU A 135 -13.22 3.32 -5.10
CA LEU A 135 -12.13 2.66 -4.38
C LEU A 135 -12.39 2.62 -2.86
N GLY A 136 -13.19 3.57 -2.35
CA GLY A 136 -13.76 3.51 -1.00
C GLY A 136 -14.96 2.56 -0.88
N GLU A 137 -15.15 1.64 -1.83
CA GLU A 137 -16.21 0.61 -1.86
C GLU A 137 -17.65 1.15 -2.00
N LEU A 138 -17.85 2.41 -2.37
CA LEU A 138 -19.20 2.92 -2.65
C LEU A 138 -19.76 2.31 -3.95
N SER A 139 -21.02 1.87 -3.89
CA SER A 139 -21.74 1.41 -5.07
C SER A 139 -21.99 2.55 -6.06
N ASN A 140 -22.15 2.23 -7.35
CA ASN A 140 -22.47 3.24 -8.37
C ASN A 140 -23.72 4.07 -8.04
N LYS A 141 -24.70 3.49 -7.31
CA LYS A 141 -25.90 4.19 -6.86
C LYS A 141 -25.57 5.17 -5.74
N ALA A 142 -24.83 4.72 -4.71
CA ALA A 142 -24.39 5.57 -3.62
C ALA A 142 -23.52 6.75 -4.12
N ILE A 143 -22.65 6.51 -5.11
CA ILE A 143 -21.85 7.58 -5.75
C ILE A 143 -22.76 8.58 -6.48
N ALA A 144 -23.80 8.11 -7.16
CA ALA A 144 -24.74 8.97 -7.88
C ALA A 144 -25.49 9.89 -6.90
N GLU A 145 -25.94 9.33 -5.77
CA GLU A 145 -26.60 10.06 -4.68
C GLU A 145 -25.64 11.07 -4.04
N GLU A 146 -24.46 10.63 -3.61
CA GLU A 146 -23.42 11.46 -2.97
C GLU A 146 -23.03 12.67 -3.83
N LEU A 147 -22.87 12.46 -5.14
CA LEU A 147 -22.45 13.51 -6.06
C LEU A 147 -23.63 14.28 -6.69
N SER A 148 -24.88 13.92 -6.36
CA SER A 148 -26.09 14.49 -6.97
C SER A 148 -26.05 14.46 -8.52
N ILE A 149 -25.66 13.33 -9.09
CA ILE A 149 -25.59 13.09 -10.54
C ILE A 149 -26.35 11.81 -10.93
N SER A 150 -26.66 11.61 -12.22
CA SER A 150 -27.33 10.39 -12.65
C SER A 150 -26.41 9.16 -12.63
N LEU A 151 -26.98 7.97 -12.41
CA LEU A 151 -26.25 6.69 -12.50
C LEU A 151 -25.53 6.52 -13.85
N ASN A 152 -26.12 7.03 -14.94
CA ASN A 152 -25.51 7.03 -16.27
C ASN A 152 -24.29 7.96 -16.35
N THR A 153 -24.32 9.08 -15.62
CA THR A 153 -23.16 9.97 -15.48
C THR A 153 -22.02 9.26 -14.76
N VAL A 154 -22.31 8.55 -13.66
CA VAL A 154 -21.30 7.73 -12.94
C VAL A 154 -20.65 6.71 -13.88
N LYS A 155 -21.45 5.92 -14.60
CA LYS A 155 -20.95 4.94 -15.58
C LYS A 155 -20.09 5.59 -16.67
N THR A 156 -20.51 6.75 -17.16
CA THR A 156 -19.76 7.51 -18.19
C THR A 156 -18.42 8.00 -17.65
N GLN A 157 -18.39 8.57 -16.44
CA GLN A 157 -17.15 9.02 -15.79
C GLN A 157 -16.19 7.85 -15.54
N LYS A 158 -16.70 6.69 -15.09
CA LYS A 158 -15.89 5.46 -14.94
C LYS A 158 -15.30 5.00 -16.27
N ARG A 159 -16.11 4.96 -17.34
CA ARG A 159 -15.63 4.60 -18.69
C ARG A 159 -14.51 5.54 -19.17
N LEU A 160 -14.67 6.85 -18.98
CA LEU A 160 -13.66 7.84 -19.34
C LEU A 160 -12.38 7.68 -18.50
N ALA A 161 -12.52 7.43 -17.20
CA ALA A 161 -11.40 7.14 -16.32
C ALA A 161 -10.62 5.90 -16.80
N TYR A 162 -11.30 4.78 -17.02
CA TYR A 162 -10.65 3.55 -17.47
C TYR A 162 -9.98 3.71 -18.84
N LYS A 163 -10.58 4.46 -19.77
CA LYS A 163 -9.94 4.77 -21.06
C LYS A 163 -8.60 5.50 -20.88
N LYS A 164 -8.51 6.39 -19.88
CA LYS A 164 -7.28 7.14 -19.56
C LYS A 164 -6.28 6.34 -18.74
N LEU A 165 -6.74 5.50 -17.81
CA LEU A 165 -5.88 4.68 -16.96
C LEU A 165 -5.28 3.47 -17.69
N ARG A 166 -6.03 2.87 -18.62
CA ARG A 166 -5.61 1.67 -19.35
C ARG A 166 -4.20 1.75 -19.98
N PRO A 167 -3.80 2.82 -20.70
CA PRO A 167 -2.44 2.91 -21.23
C PRO A 167 -1.38 3.09 -20.14
N LEU A 168 -1.70 3.79 -19.04
CA LEU A 168 -0.78 4.04 -17.91
C LEU A 168 -0.53 2.79 -17.08
N LEU A 169 -1.48 1.85 -17.08
CA LEU A 169 -1.47 0.64 -16.29
C LEU A 169 -1.25 -0.61 -17.15
N LYS A 170 -0.89 -0.45 -18.43
CA LYS A 170 -0.84 -1.55 -19.42
C LYS A 170 0.13 -2.67 -19.02
N GLU A 171 1.28 -2.33 -18.44
CA GLU A 171 2.29 -3.30 -17.98
C GLU A 171 1.88 -3.99 -16.66
N HIS A 172 0.96 -3.38 -15.90
CA HIS A 172 0.44 -3.92 -14.65
C HIS A 172 -0.99 -4.49 -14.78
N PHE A 173 -1.54 -4.51 -15.99
CA PHE A 173 -2.96 -4.81 -16.24
C PHE A 173 -3.34 -6.25 -15.85
N ILE A 174 -2.40 -7.19 -15.94
CA ILE A 174 -2.54 -8.58 -15.48
C ILE A 174 -2.81 -8.62 -13.97
N PHE A 175 -2.17 -7.75 -13.19
CA PHE A 175 -2.34 -7.69 -11.73
C PHE A 175 -3.58 -6.91 -11.29
N ILE A 176 -4.17 -6.10 -12.17
CA ILE A 176 -5.33 -5.23 -11.86
C ILE A 176 -6.66 -5.92 -12.21
N LEU A 177 -6.66 -6.87 -13.15
CA LEU A 177 -7.83 -7.67 -13.54
C LEU A 177 -8.64 -8.28 -12.37
N PRO A 178 -8.05 -8.75 -11.26
CA PRO A 178 -8.81 -9.30 -10.14
C PRO A 178 -9.59 -8.26 -9.32
N PHE A 179 -9.30 -6.97 -9.49
CA PHE A 179 -9.84 -5.86 -8.69
C PHE A 179 -10.87 -4.99 -9.43
N LEU A 180 -11.19 -5.32 -10.68
CA LEU A 180 -12.01 -4.53 -11.60
C LEU A 180 -13.38 -5.18 -11.83
#